data_AF-A0A938UN61-F1
#
_entry.id   AF-A0A938UN61-F1
#
_cell.length_a   1.000
_cell.length_b   1.000
_cell.length_c   1.000
_cell.angle_alpha   90.00
_cell.angle_beta   90.00
_cell.angle_gamma   90.00
#
_symmetry.space_group_name_H-M   'P 1'
#
loop_
_entity.id
_entity.type
_entity.pdbx_description
1 polymer ?
#
loop_
_entity_poly.entity_id
_entity_poly.type
_entity_poly.pdbx_seq_one_letter_code
_entity_poly.pdbx_strand_id
1 'polypeptide(L)'
;MTRGTSQLTCGMFVLGLAAAQGVVPAAHAIRIQVRARTVLTAQLSAEQAVLVVAGELRDQRGQPVPEASLVVALATERGGRLGQPVRTDALGRYSARFSRVEIGEAELYHANASFMGGPLHGEATAEVTVDLARDQPRLAVVQPQRWWSVLADAWTATVVATVSGLPLPNVPILLALDGQPVLHLRTDAQGVARAALPIHALRRAGPHRATAILEPSATRNAAEANWTFELLAAVTVTLSASPSDGGGVCGGGDWCLDGQVTLHEATATAGLSDAVVQLFAERREVGTLVSGPGGRFAAVLHADALTAFGHMLEVQLVARATANRPWTEPGFSPIVRVAAARPAGWIEWLSRAALAVAVAWVAWRFWQSRRRARSAQLQQTAEQAGLATTTMIEGRERGVPCFVLRAKVVHGELGRPLPCRGVLTSPGGGLAILAGDDGQLLAEALAPGRYQLSVTAEEHEALHLSFDMPHWGRLDGCTLLPHSCRAVVRGTFARALHGHTGTPMDWSRETPRKVEPRWVAHLRRGRVEIREAVRTVERALYGRGTGSEQVGEVRRAVAKVEEANR
;
A
#
# COMPACT_ATOMS: atom_id res chain seq x y z
N MET A 1 -65.52 38.90 -21.14
CA MET A 1 -66.78 38.69 -20.38
C MET A 1 -66.33 38.23 -19.00
N THR A 2 -66.52 38.92 -17.88
CA THR A 2 -67.49 39.92 -17.42
C THR A 2 -66.76 41.03 -16.64
N ARG A 3 -67.21 42.27 -16.82
CA ARG A 3 -66.74 43.48 -16.11
C ARG A 3 -67.50 43.62 -14.78
N GLY A 4 -66.84 44.12 -13.76
CA GLY A 4 -67.44 44.66 -12.54
C GLY A 4 -66.70 45.92 -12.09
N THR A 5 -67.26 47.08 -12.43
CA THR A 5 -66.87 48.42 -11.99
C THR A 5 -67.77 48.86 -10.85
N SER A 6 -67.19 49.45 -9.80
CA SER A 6 -67.87 50.47 -8.99
C SER A 6 -66.85 51.32 -8.23
N GLN A 7 -66.80 52.59 -8.62
CA GLN A 7 -66.19 53.75 -7.93
C GLN A 7 -67.04 54.19 -6.73
N LEU A 8 -66.46 55.07 -5.89
CA LEU A 8 -67.03 56.22 -5.14
C LEU A 8 -66.20 56.39 -3.83
N THR A 9 -65.72 57.54 -3.37
CA THR A 9 -65.96 58.95 -3.70
C THR A 9 -64.83 59.82 -3.12
N CYS A 10 -64.32 60.79 -3.87
CA CYS A 10 -63.56 61.93 -3.35
C CYS A 10 -64.54 63.06 -2.99
N GLY A 11 -64.47 63.57 -1.76
CA GLY A 11 -65.11 64.81 -1.35
C GLY A 11 -64.07 65.93 -1.27
N MET A 12 -64.13 66.85 -2.22
CA MET A 12 -63.39 68.11 -2.26
C MET A 12 -64.27 69.18 -1.59
N PHE A 13 -63.75 69.94 -0.62
CA PHE A 13 -64.36 71.19 -0.17
C PHE A 13 -63.34 72.32 -0.34
N VAL A 14 -63.76 73.35 -1.06
CA VAL A 14 -63.08 74.63 -1.31
C VAL A 14 -63.74 75.69 -0.43
N LEU A 15 -62.93 76.56 0.19
CA LEU A 15 -63.21 77.93 0.71
C LEU A 15 -61.84 78.40 1.27
N GLY A 16 -61.27 79.57 1.06
CA GLY A 16 -61.71 80.89 0.60
C GLY A 16 -60.80 81.88 1.38
N LEU A 17 -60.06 82.75 0.68
CA LEU A 17 -59.12 83.71 1.29
C LEU A 17 -59.82 84.74 2.20
N ALA A 18 -59.19 85.07 3.33
CA ALA A 18 -59.19 86.43 3.92
C ALA A 18 -58.01 86.60 4.88
N ALA A 19 -57.33 87.75 4.76
CA ALA A 19 -56.13 88.12 5.49
C ALA A 19 -56.43 88.64 6.92
N ALA A 20 -55.58 88.30 7.89
CA ALA A 20 -55.30 89.11 9.06
C ALA A 20 -53.93 88.72 9.64
N GLN A 21 -53.02 89.69 9.74
CA GLN A 21 -51.75 89.54 10.43
C GLN A 21 -52.01 89.35 11.92
N GLY A 22 -51.51 88.26 12.49
CA GLY A 22 -51.55 87.97 13.92
C GLY A 22 -50.58 86.84 14.24
N VAL A 23 -49.63 87.12 15.13
CA VAL A 23 -48.60 86.18 15.61
C VAL A 23 -49.26 84.95 16.26
N VAL A 24 -48.92 83.74 15.80
CA VAL A 24 -49.38 82.44 16.34
C VAL A 24 -48.14 81.59 16.68
N PRO A 25 -48.11 80.88 17.84
CA PRO A 25 -46.91 80.25 18.37
C PRO A 25 -46.51 78.96 17.63
N ALA A 26 -45.25 78.56 17.81
CA ALA A 26 -44.61 77.41 17.18
C ALA A 26 -45.48 76.13 17.20
N ALA A 27 -45.89 75.71 16.01
CA ALA A 27 -46.57 74.44 15.78
C ALA A 27 -45.65 73.27 16.17
N HIS A 28 -46.05 72.50 17.18
CA HIS A 28 -45.46 71.22 17.48
C HIS A 28 -45.83 70.24 16.36
N ALA A 29 -44.86 69.82 15.56
CA ALA A 29 -45.04 68.72 14.61
C ALA A 29 -45.16 67.40 15.38
N ILE A 30 -46.39 66.91 15.58
CA ILE A 30 -46.63 65.56 16.10
C ILE A 30 -46.28 64.58 14.97
N ARG A 31 -45.15 63.89 15.11
CA ARG A 31 -44.74 62.82 14.19
C ARG A 31 -45.48 61.54 14.58
N ILE A 32 -46.68 61.33 14.03
CA ILE A 32 -47.41 60.06 14.20
C ILE A 32 -46.71 59.01 13.33
N GLN A 33 -45.86 58.20 13.95
CA GLN A 33 -45.20 57.09 13.30
C GLN A 33 -46.07 55.83 13.47
N VAL A 34 -46.95 55.57 12.50
CA VAL A 34 -47.76 54.34 12.46
C VAL A 34 -46.84 53.18 12.06
N ARG A 35 -46.47 52.32 13.01
CA ARG A 35 -45.65 51.12 12.74
C ARG A 35 -46.53 50.05 12.08
N ALA A 36 -46.07 49.49 10.96
CA ALA A 36 -46.77 48.42 10.27
C ALA A 36 -46.81 47.15 11.14
N ARG A 37 -47.96 46.46 11.20
CA ARG A 37 -48.03 45.14 11.85
C ARG A 37 -47.16 44.14 11.09
N THR A 38 -46.43 43.31 11.80
CA THR A 38 -45.64 42.19 11.27
C THR A 38 -46.24 40.88 11.72
N VAL A 39 -46.04 39.84 10.92
CA VAL A 39 -46.46 38.47 11.20
C VAL A 39 -45.21 37.61 11.22
N LEU A 40 -44.96 36.95 12.33
CA LEU A 40 -43.88 35.99 12.50
C LEU A 40 -44.51 34.60 12.62
N THR A 41 -43.95 33.64 11.88
CA THR A 41 -44.34 32.23 11.95
C THR A 41 -43.15 31.41 12.39
N ALA A 42 -43.38 30.33 13.15
CA ALA A 42 -42.34 29.42 13.59
C ALA A 42 -42.82 27.97 13.41
N GLN A 43 -41.90 27.11 13.01
CA GLN A 43 -42.04 25.67 12.92
C GLN A 43 -40.81 25.04 13.57
N LEU A 44 -41.02 24.01 14.37
CA LEU A 44 -39.94 23.25 15.00
C LEU A 44 -39.89 21.88 14.33
N SER A 45 -38.71 21.50 13.87
CA SER A 45 -38.43 20.23 13.20
C SER A 45 -37.17 19.60 13.77
N ALA A 46 -36.98 18.33 13.50
CA ALA A 46 -35.90 17.51 14.01
C ALA A 46 -35.07 16.93 12.86
N GLU A 47 -33.79 17.26 12.81
CA GLU A 47 -32.86 16.80 11.77
C GLU A 47 -31.59 16.24 12.41
N GLN A 48 -31.34 14.93 12.30
CA GLN A 48 -30.04 14.32 12.61
C GLN A 48 -29.44 14.74 13.98
N ALA A 49 -30.26 14.69 15.04
CA ALA A 49 -29.93 15.11 16.42
C ALA A 49 -29.83 16.63 16.67
N VAL A 50 -30.22 17.47 15.70
CA VAL A 50 -30.37 18.92 15.82
C VAL A 50 -31.85 19.28 15.80
N LEU A 51 -32.26 20.14 16.72
CA LEU A 51 -33.59 20.76 16.68
C LEU A 51 -33.49 22.04 15.83
N VAL A 52 -34.32 22.14 14.80
CA VAL A 52 -34.33 23.26 13.86
C VAL A 52 -35.62 24.04 14.04
N VAL A 53 -35.51 25.29 14.49
CA VAL A 53 -36.63 26.24 14.53
C VAL A 53 -36.51 27.12 13.28
N ALA A 54 -37.47 27.01 12.37
CA ALA A 54 -37.49 27.77 11.13
C ALA A 54 -38.83 28.46 10.94
N GLY A 55 -38.86 29.51 10.13
CA GLY A 55 -40.09 30.27 9.91
C GLY A 55 -39.92 31.44 8.97
N GLU A 56 -40.96 32.25 8.87
CA GLU A 56 -40.99 33.43 8.00
C GLU A 56 -41.46 34.67 8.79
N LEU A 57 -40.83 35.82 8.52
CA LEU A 57 -41.24 37.14 8.96
C LEU A 57 -41.78 37.94 7.76
N ARG A 58 -43.05 38.34 7.84
CA ARG A 58 -43.74 39.10 6.79
C ARG A 58 -44.34 40.37 7.37
N ASP A 59 -44.48 41.40 6.56
CA ASP A 59 -45.24 42.60 6.92
C ASP A 59 -46.76 42.37 6.78
N GLN A 60 -47.54 43.37 7.15
CA GLN A 60 -49.01 43.36 7.03
C GLN A 60 -49.54 43.20 5.60
N ARG A 61 -48.69 43.38 4.57
CA ARG A 61 -49.03 43.17 3.16
C ARG A 61 -48.59 41.78 2.68
N GLY A 62 -48.06 40.95 3.57
CA GLY A 62 -47.52 39.63 3.26
C GLY A 62 -46.13 39.68 2.59
N GLN A 63 -45.50 40.86 2.50
CA GLN A 63 -44.18 41.01 1.90
C GLN A 63 -43.09 40.53 2.86
N PRO A 64 -42.04 39.86 2.37
CA PRO A 64 -40.94 39.40 3.22
C PRO A 64 -40.19 40.58 3.84
N VAL A 65 -39.73 40.41 5.08
CA VAL A 65 -38.88 41.40 5.77
C VAL A 65 -37.45 40.86 5.80
N PRO A 66 -36.58 41.25 4.86
CA PRO A 66 -35.22 40.72 4.77
C PRO A 66 -34.26 41.35 5.79
N GLU A 67 -33.20 40.63 6.13
CA GLU A 67 -32.12 41.05 7.03
C GLU A 67 -32.56 41.47 8.45
N ALA A 68 -33.79 41.16 8.84
CA ALA A 68 -34.33 41.42 10.16
C ALA A 68 -33.62 40.56 11.20
N SER A 69 -33.16 41.18 12.28
CA SER A 69 -32.52 40.46 13.38
C SER A 69 -33.57 39.96 14.37
N LEU A 70 -33.59 38.65 14.58
CA LEU A 70 -34.52 37.96 15.48
C LEU A 70 -33.73 37.21 16.56
N VAL A 71 -34.36 36.96 17.70
CA VAL A 71 -33.84 36.02 18.71
C VAL A 71 -34.74 34.81 18.70
N VAL A 72 -34.16 33.64 18.44
CA VAL A 72 -34.88 32.37 18.56
C VAL A 72 -34.38 31.69 19.82
N ALA A 73 -35.29 31.41 20.75
CA ALA A 73 -34.99 30.71 21.98
C ALA A 73 -35.67 29.34 21.99
N LEU A 74 -34.96 28.34 22.47
CA LEU A 74 -35.51 27.03 22.78
C LEU A 74 -35.40 26.81 24.28
N ALA A 75 -36.51 26.45 24.91
CA ALA A 75 -36.60 26.15 26.32
C ALA A 75 -37.12 24.73 26.54
N THR A 76 -36.67 24.09 27.62
CA THR A 76 -37.18 22.81 28.12
C THR A 76 -38.01 23.03 29.37
N GLU A 77 -38.91 22.09 29.66
CA GLU A 77 -39.67 22.05 30.92
C GLU A 77 -38.79 22.00 32.18
N ARG A 78 -37.53 21.54 32.03
CA ARG A 78 -36.54 21.46 33.12
C ARG A 78 -35.75 22.75 33.32
N GLY A 79 -36.11 23.83 32.61
CA GLY A 79 -35.51 25.16 32.77
C GLY A 79 -34.24 25.40 31.95
N GLY A 80 -33.82 24.47 31.11
CA GLY A 80 -32.76 24.71 30.13
C GLY A 80 -33.26 25.66 29.05
N ARG A 81 -32.60 26.80 28.84
CA ARG A 81 -32.96 27.79 27.82
C ARG A 81 -31.73 28.23 27.04
N LEU A 82 -31.78 28.08 25.72
CA LEU A 82 -30.74 28.57 24.80
C LEU A 82 -31.36 29.56 23.83
N GLY A 83 -30.74 30.74 23.69
CA GLY A 83 -31.15 31.75 22.72
C GLY A 83 -30.07 31.94 21.66
N GLN A 84 -30.47 31.93 20.39
CA GLN A 84 -29.58 32.19 19.25
C GLN A 84 -30.09 33.41 18.47
N PRO A 85 -29.26 34.44 18.27
CA PRO A 85 -29.59 35.52 17.34
C PRO A 85 -29.49 34.98 15.90
N VAL A 86 -30.50 35.28 15.10
CA VAL A 86 -30.58 34.90 13.68
C VAL A 86 -30.99 36.12 12.85
N ARG A 87 -30.76 36.04 11.54
CA ARG A 87 -31.24 37.05 10.58
C ARG A 87 -32.13 36.40 9.53
N THR A 88 -33.15 37.13 9.07
CA THR A 88 -33.94 36.69 7.92
C THR A 88 -33.17 36.84 6.62
N ASP A 89 -33.38 35.92 5.69
CA ASP A 89 -32.86 36.00 4.32
C ASP A 89 -33.66 36.97 3.44
N ALA A 90 -33.31 37.06 2.14
CA ALA A 90 -33.99 37.92 1.17
C ALA A 90 -35.50 37.60 1.01
N LEU A 91 -35.94 36.41 1.41
CA LEU A 91 -37.33 35.95 1.36
C LEU A 91 -38.01 36.05 2.73
N GLY A 92 -37.39 36.70 3.71
CA GLY A 92 -37.94 36.86 5.06
C GLY A 92 -37.88 35.57 5.90
N ARG A 93 -37.14 34.54 5.46
CA ARG A 93 -37.05 33.24 6.14
C ARG A 93 -35.91 33.23 7.13
N TYR A 94 -36.08 32.50 8.23
CA TYR A 94 -35.03 32.28 9.22
C TYR A 94 -34.93 30.81 9.63
N SER A 95 -33.77 30.42 10.13
CA SER A 95 -33.53 29.09 10.71
C SER A 95 -32.51 29.19 11.84
N ALA A 96 -32.85 28.66 13.01
CA ALA A 96 -31.96 28.49 14.15
C ALA A 96 -31.77 27.00 14.42
N ARG A 97 -30.54 26.61 14.77
CA ARG A 97 -30.13 25.22 14.96
C ARG A 97 -29.65 25.02 16.38
N PHE A 98 -30.28 24.08 17.08
CA PHE A 98 -30.07 23.82 18.48
C PHE A 98 -29.54 22.40 18.67
N SER A 99 -28.32 22.28 19.20
CA SER A 99 -27.79 20.96 19.53
C SER A 99 -28.42 20.45 20.82
N ARG A 100 -28.83 19.18 20.85
CA ARG A 100 -29.52 18.60 22.02
C ARG A 100 -28.63 18.51 23.26
N VAL A 101 -27.31 18.46 23.04
CA VAL A 101 -26.28 18.44 24.09
C VAL A 101 -26.31 19.75 24.91
N GLU A 102 -26.61 20.88 24.28
CA GLU A 102 -26.57 22.20 24.93
C GLU A 102 -27.84 22.53 25.74
N ILE A 103 -28.97 21.88 25.43
CA ILE A 103 -30.30 22.28 25.94
C ILE A 103 -30.87 21.29 26.95
N GLY A 104 -30.28 20.10 27.01
CA GLY A 104 -30.73 19.02 27.87
C GLY A 104 -31.82 18.17 27.22
N GLU A 105 -31.91 16.93 27.70
CA GLU A 105 -32.95 15.99 27.29
C GLU A 105 -34.27 16.36 27.97
N ALA A 106 -35.28 16.65 27.15
CA ALA A 106 -36.63 16.93 27.58
C ALA A 106 -37.63 16.21 26.67
N GLU A 107 -38.82 15.95 27.20
CA GLU A 107 -39.93 15.39 26.44
C GLU A 107 -40.75 16.50 25.77
N LEU A 108 -40.76 17.69 26.37
CA LEU A 108 -41.40 18.88 25.82
C LEU A 108 -40.38 20.00 25.54
N TYR A 109 -40.39 20.49 24.31
CA TYR A 109 -39.62 21.66 23.88
C TYR A 109 -40.55 22.82 23.55
N HIS A 110 -40.22 24.00 24.08
CA HIS A 110 -40.90 25.26 23.79
C HIS A 110 -39.94 26.15 22.99
N ALA A 111 -40.25 26.40 21.72
CA ALA A 111 -39.51 27.36 20.92
C ALA A 111 -40.27 28.69 20.86
N ASN A 112 -39.56 29.79 21.06
CA ASN A 112 -40.08 31.15 20.90
C ASN A 112 -39.15 31.92 19.96
N ALA A 113 -39.69 32.46 18.88
CA ALA A 113 -38.99 33.42 18.03
C ALA A 113 -39.54 34.82 18.31
N SER A 114 -38.64 35.77 18.57
CA SER A 114 -39.00 37.17 18.84
C SER A 114 -38.29 38.14 17.91
N PHE A 115 -39.07 39.07 17.36
CA PHE A 115 -38.61 40.20 16.57
C PHE A 115 -38.97 41.49 17.30
N MET A 116 -37.95 42.27 17.69
CA MET A 116 -38.10 43.50 18.48
C MET A 116 -38.57 44.72 17.67
N GLY A 117 -38.99 44.51 16.41
CA GLY A 117 -39.38 45.60 15.53
C GLY A 117 -38.19 46.36 14.94
N GLY A 118 -38.49 47.25 14.01
CA GLY A 118 -37.51 48.13 13.36
C GLY A 118 -38.12 49.48 13.01
N PRO A 119 -37.39 50.34 12.28
CA PRO A 119 -37.88 51.70 11.94
C PRO A 119 -39.21 51.72 11.19
N LEU A 120 -39.51 50.67 10.43
CA LEU A 120 -40.69 50.53 9.57
C LEU A 120 -41.64 49.40 9.98
N HIS A 121 -41.24 48.56 10.95
CA HIS A 121 -41.91 47.30 11.25
C HIS A 121 -42.18 47.16 12.76
N GLY A 122 -43.36 46.69 13.13
CA GLY A 122 -43.74 46.41 14.50
C GLY A 122 -43.05 45.17 15.08
N GLU A 123 -43.18 45.00 16.39
CA GLU A 123 -42.73 43.81 17.11
C GLU A 123 -43.63 42.60 16.77
N ALA A 124 -43.05 41.40 16.76
CA ALA A 124 -43.77 40.16 16.57
C ALA A 124 -43.11 39.00 17.34
N THR A 125 -43.93 38.09 17.85
CA THR A 125 -43.48 36.86 18.51
C THR A 125 -44.23 35.66 17.95
N ALA A 126 -43.58 34.50 17.94
CA ALA A 126 -44.17 33.23 17.54
C ALA A 126 -43.71 32.14 18.50
N GLU A 127 -44.65 31.34 18.98
CA GLU A 127 -44.38 30.22 19.89
C GLU A 127 -44.82 28.91 19.24
N VAL A 128 -43.98 27.88 19.36
CA VAL A 128 -44.29 26.52 18.92
C VAL A 128 -43.80 25.53 19.97
N THR A 129 -44.62 24.53 20.25
CA THR A 129 -44.30 23.46 21.18
C THR A 129 -44.20 22.13 20.43
N VAL A 130 -43.20 21.33 20.78
CA VAL A 130 -43.07 19.95 20.30
C VAL A 130 -43.00 19.03 21.52
N ASP A 131 -44.02 18.19 21.61
CA ASP A 131 -44.17 17.15 22.63
C ASP A 131 -43.69 15.82 22.05
N LEU A 132 -42.43 15.48 22.31
CA LEU A 132 -41.83 14.22 21.89
C LEU A 132 -42.37 13.02 22.68
N ALA A 133 -43.08 13.23 23.79
CA ALA A 133 -43.72 12.15 24.53
C ALA A 133 -44.97 11.63 23.80
N ARG A 134 -45.67 12.49 23.05
CA ARG A 134 -46.85 12.10 22.26
C ARG A 134 -46.51 11.46 20.91
N ASP A 135 -45.33 11.73 20.39
CA ASP A 135 -44.89 11.16 19.12
C ASP A 135 -44.59 9.67 19.24
N GLN A 136 -44.94 8.91 18.19
CA GLN A 136 -44.71 7.47 18.17
C GLN A 136 -43.20 7.18 18.02
N PRO A 137 -42.58 6.48 18.98
CA PRO A 137 -41.21 6.02 18.82
C PRO A 137 -41.13 5.01 17.68
N ARG A 138 -39.96 4.97 17.03
CA ARG A 138 -39.62 4.03 15.97
C ARG A 138 -38.33 3.34 16.33
N LEU A 139 -38.35 2.02 16.23
CA LEU A 139 -37.16 1.19 16.30
C LEU A 139 -36.75 0.81 14.89
N ALA A 140 -35.44 0.80 14.65
CA ALA A 140 -34.84 0.23 13.45
C ALA A 140 -33.71 -0.68 13.86
N VAL A 141 -33.57 -1.81 13.18
CA VAL A 141 -32.49 -2.77 13.45
C VAL A 141 -31.53 -2.73 12.28
N VAL A 142 -30.28 -2.39 12.57
CA VAL A 142 -29.21 -2.28 11.58
C VAL A 142 -28.39 -3.55 11.69
N GLN A 143 -28.55 -4.44 10.72
CA GLN A 143 -27.76 -5.67 10.63
C GLN A 143 -26.88 -5.70 9.40
N PRO A 144 -25.60 -6.08 9.55
CA PRO A 144 -24.69 -6.12 8.42
C PRO A 144 -24.88 -7.36 7.53
N GLN A 145 -25.45 -8.45 8.05
CA GLN A 145 -25.51 -9.76 7.37
C GLN A 145 -26.84 -10.47 7.64
N ARG A 146 -27.26 -11.35 6.71
CA ARG A 146 -28.51 -12.13 6.80
C ARG A 146 -28.33 -13.54 7.35
N TRP A 147 -27.10 -14.02 7.44
CA TRP A 147 -26.76 -15.36 7.86
C TRP A 147 -25.58 -15.34 8.84
N TRP A 148 -25.57 -16.29 9.78
CA TRP A 148 -24.50 -16.46 10.78
C TRP A 148 -24.13 -17.92 10.96
N SER A 149 -22.85 -18.19 11.20
CA SER A 149 -22.36 -19.54 11.52
C SER A 149 -22.47 -19.79 13.02
N VAL A 150 -22.86 -20.99 13.43
CA VAL A 150 -22.89 -21.39 14.86
C VAL A 150 -21.52 -21.37 15.55
N LEU A 151 -20.43 -21.31 14.79
CA LEU A 151 -19.07 -21.21 15.32
C LEU A 151 -18.66 -19.78 15.70
N ALA A 152 -19.47 -18.77 15.41
CA ALA A 152 -19.17 -17.41 15.86
C ALA A 152 -19.43 -17.27 17.37
N ASP A 153 -18.50 -16.67 18.12
CA ASP A 153 -18.64 -16.58 19.58
C ASP A 153 -19.85 -15.74 20.01
N ALA A 154 -20.12 -14.67 19.26
CA ALA A 154 -21.30 -13.83 19.41
C ALA A 154 -21.55 -13.02 18.13
N TRP A 155 -22.75 -12.47 18.03
CA TRP A 155 -23.20 -11.70 16.87
C TRP A 155 -23.79 -10.38 17.40
N THR A 156 -23.36 -9.27 16.80
CA THR A 156 -23.70 -7.94 17.31
C THR A 156 -25.00 -7.43 16.68
N ALA A 157 -26.06 -7.31 17.48
CA ALA A 157 -27.27 -6.60 17.09
C ALA A 157 -27.11 -5.10 17.39
N THR A 158 -27.45 -4.26 16.42
CA THR A 158 -27.53 -2.80 16.60
C THR A 158 -28.97 -2.36 16.41
N VAL A 159 -29.56 -1.80 17.46
CA VAL A 159 -30.91 -1.23 17.45
C VAL A 159 -30.77 0.29 17.54
N VAL A 160 -31.50 1.00 16.69
CA VAL A 160 -31.58 2.46 16.69
C VAL A 160 -33.00 2.84 17.08
N ALA A 161 -33.15 3.58 18.17
CA ALA A 161 -34.42 4.11 18.64
C ALA A 161 -34.51 5.60 18.31
N THR A 162 -35.61 5.99 17.65
CA THR A 162 -35.86 7.38 17.29
C THR A 162 -37.29 7.80 17.59
N VAL A 163 -37.53 9.09 17.79
CA VAL A 163 -38.85 9.71 17.82
C VAL A 163 -38.83 10.91 16.90
N SER A 164 -39.73 10.94 15.90
CA SER A 164 -39.76 12.00 14.89
C SER A 164 -38.38 12.31 14.27
N GLY A 165 -37.56 11.28 14.07
CA GLY A 165 -36.21 11.39 13.52
C GLY A 165 -35.10 11.77 14.51
N LEU A 166 -35.43 12.08 15.77
CA LEU A 166 -34.45 12.33 16.83
C LEU A 166 -34.04 11.03 17.53
N PRO A 167 -32.77 10.90 17.95
CA PRO A 167 -32.34 9.76 18.76
C PRO A 167 -33.08 9.72 20.10
N LEU A 168 -33.41 8.53 20.59
CA LEU A 168 -33.98 8.32 21.93
C LEU A 168 -32.94 7.76 22.88
N PRO A 169 -32.25 8.59 23.68
CA PRO A 169 -31.21 8.13 24.59
C PRO A 169 -31.77 7.50 25.87
N ASN A 170 -30.99 6.60 26.46
CA ASN A 170 -31.25 5.94 27.74
C ASN A 170 -32.63 5.25 27.84
N VAL A 171 -33.19 4.79 26.72
CA VAL A 171 -34.45 4.04 26.71
C VAL A 171 -34.18 2.54 26.84
N PRO A 172 -34.94 1.82 27.68
CA PRO A 172 -34.79 0.38 27.80
C PRO A 172 -35.33 -0.31 26.54
N ILE A 173 -34.54 -1.21 25.96
CA ILE A 173 -34.91 -2.05 24.82
C ILE A 173 -34.79 -3.51 25.26
N LEU A 174 -35.87 -4.27 25.09
CA LEU A 174 -35.87 -5.71 25.24
C LEU A 174 -35.60 -6.35 23.87
N LEU A 175 -34.53 -7.15 23.77
CA LEU A 175 -34.30 -8.02 22.63
C LEU A 175 -34.88 -9.41 22.91
N ALA A 176 -35.78 -9.85 22.03
CA ALA A 176 -36.34 -11.18 22.03
C ALA A 176 -35.90 -11.97 20.79
N LEU A 177 -35.60 -13.25 20.95
CA LEU A 177 -35.31 -14.21 19.88
C LEU A 177 -36.39 -15.28 19.87
N ASP A 178 -37.05 -15.49 18.73
CA ASP A 178 -38.18 -16.40 18.55
C ASP A 178 -39.28 -16.23 19.61
N GLY A 179 -39.52 -14.97 20.00
CA GLY A 179 -40.49 -14.59 21.03
C GLY A 179 -40.04 -14.79 22.48
N GLN A 180 -38.81 -15.27 22.72
CA GLN A 180 -38.24 -15.40 24.05
C GLN A 180 -37.34 -14.20 24.37
N PRO A 181 -37.51 -13.53 25.53
CA PRO A 181 -36.63 -12.44 25.94
C PRO A 181 -35.22 -12.97 26.20
N VAL A 182 -34.21 -12.34 25.59
CA VAL A 182 -32.81 -12.76 25.71
C VAL A 182 -31.97 -11.71 26.42
N LEU A 183 -32.22 -10.42 26.14
CA LEU A 183 -31.36 -9.37 26.65
C LEU A 183 -32.10 -8.04 26.86
N HIS A 184 -31.79 -7.38 27.97
CA HIS A 184 -32.21 -6.00 28.23
C HIS A 184 -31.06 -5.04 27.92
N LEU A 185 -31.34 -4.02 27.14
CA LEU A 185 -30.40 -3.00 26.70
C LEU A 185 -30.89 -1.61 27.05
N ARG A 186 -29.97 -0.65 27.01
CA ARG A 186 -30.29 0.77 27.01
C ARG A 186 -29.61 1.42 25.83
N THR A 187 -30.30 2.35 25.19
CA THR A 187 -29.71 3.18 24.14
C THR A 187 -28.71 4.18 24.71
N ASP A 188 -27.66 4.47 23.95
CA ASP A 188 -26.67 5.51 24.23
C ASP A 188 -27.20 6.92 23.90
N ALA A 189 -26.35 7.94 24.02
CA ALA A 189 -26.69 9.33 23.72
C ALA A 189 -27.17 9.55 22.25
N GLN A 190 -26.80 8.65 21.35
CA GLN A 190 -27.17 8.64 19.94
C GLN A 190 -28.42 7.81 19.67
N GLY A 191 -29.09 7.31 20.70
CA GLY A 191 -30.28 6.47 20.55
C GLY A 191 -29.95 5.07 20.04
N VAL A 192 -28.70 4.62 20.16
CA VAL A 192 -28.24 3.33 19.66
C VAL A 192 -28.01 2.37 20.82
N ALA A 193 -28.57 1.16 20.73
CA ALA A 193 -28.29 0.05 21.62
C ALA A 193 -27.52 -1.03 20.85
N ARG A 194 -26.37 -1.46 21.37
CA ARG A 194 -25.54 -2.53 20.78
C ARG A 194 -25.39 -3.68 21.76
N ALA A 195 -25.50 -4.90 21.24
CA ALA A 195 -25.38 -6.09 22.05
C ALA A 195 -24.80 -7.26 21.30
N ALA A 196 -23.94 -8.01 21.98
CA ALA A 196 -23.55 -9.34 21.58
C ALA A 196 -24.64 -10.33 21.99
N LEU A 197 -25.34 -10.91 21.02
CA LEU A 197 -26.28 -11.99 21.26
C LEU A 197 -25.49 -13.31 21.37
N PRO A 198 -25.70 -14.10 22.43
CA PRO A 198 -25.06 -15.40 22.53
C PRO A 198 -25.69 -16.39 21.53
N ILE A 199 -24.87 -17.11 20.76
CA ILE A 199 -25.37 -18.13 19.82
C ILE A 199 -26.10 -19.25 20.56
N HIS A 200 -25.68 -19.61 21.78
CA HIS A 200 -26.33 -20.66 22.57
C HIS A 200 -27.77 -20.33 22.99
N ALA A 201 -28.21 -19.07 22.88
CA ALA A 201 -29.63 -18.73 23.04
C ALA A 201 -30.49 -19.26 21.88
N LEU A 202 -29.88 -19.48 20.71
CA LEU A 202 -30.51 -20.13 19.57
C LEU A 202 -30.37 -21.65 19.73
N ARG A 203 -31.47 -22.39 19.61
CA ARG A 203 -31.48 -23.83 19.91
C ARG A 203 -31.09 -24.72 18.73
N ARG A 204 -31.31 -24.26 17.50
CA ARG A 204 -31.18 -25.03 16.26
C ARG A 204 -30.74 -24.15 15.10
N ALA A 205 -30.15 -24.73 14.07
CA ALA A 205 -29.91 -24.03 12.80
C ALA A 205 -31.23 -23.81 12.03
N GLY A 206 -31.24 -22.79 11.16
CA GLY A 206 -32.38 -22.41 10.33
C GLY A 206 -32.78 -20.94 10.48
N PRO A 207 -33.98 -20.58 9.97
CA PRO A 207 -34.49 -19.22 10.09
C PRO A 207 -34.92 -18.92 11.52
N HIS A 208 -34.56 -17.74 11.99
CA HIS A 208 -34.92 -17.19 13.28
C HIS A 208 -35.49 -15.80 13.13
N ARG A 209 -36.40 -15.45 14.04
CA ARG A 209 -36.95 -14.11 14.16
C ARG A 209 -36.38 -13.46 15.40
N ALA A 210 -36.00 -12.21 15.26
CA ALA A 210 -35.62 -11.40 16.39
C ALA A 210 -36.41 -10.11 16.40
N THR A 211 -36.68 -9.62 17.60
CA THR A 211 -37.56 -8.49 17.84
C THR A 211 -36.91 -7.59 18.88
N ALA A 212 -36.77 -6.32 18.54
CA ALA A 212 -36.45 -5.27 19.49
C ALA A 212 -37.76 -4.63 19.96
N ILE A 213 -37.97 -4.56 21.26
CA ILE A 213 -39.19 -4.08 21.89
C ILE A 213 -38.83 -2.91 22.80
N LEU A 214 -39.45 -1.76 22.58
CA LEU A 214 -39.51 -0.64 23.52
C LEU A 214 -40.87 -0.72 24.20
N GLU A 215 -40.85 -1.03 25.50
CA GLU A 215 -42.07 -1.07 26.31
C GLU A 215 -42.67 0.34 26.48
N PRO A 216 -43.99 0.46 26.57
CA PRO A 216 -44.63 1.75 26.81
C PRO A 216 -44.27 2.27 28.21
N SER A 217 -44.11 3.59 28.34
CA SER A 217 -43.97 4.28 29.63
C SER A 217 -45.09 5.30 29.81
N ALA A 218 -45.16 5.94 30.99
CA ALA A 218 -46.14 7.00 31.25
C ALA A 218 -46.10 8.14 30.20
N THR A 219 -44.96 8.28 29.53
CA THR A 219 -44.64 9.37 28.61
C THR A 219 -44.33 8.88 27.20
N ARG A 220 -44.41 7.58 26.90
CA ARG A 220 -44.06 7.06 25.56
C ARG A 220 -44.91 5.85 25.19
N ASN A 221 -45.29 5.80 23.91
CA ASN A 221 -45.92 4.63 23.33
C ASN A 221 -44.91 3.49 23.15
N ALA A 222 -45.42 2.26 23.02
CA ALA A 222 -44.60 1.11 22.69
C ALA A 222 -44.10 1.20 21.23
N ALA A 223 -42.94 0.60 20.95
CA ALA A 223 -42.46 0.40 19.59
C ALA A 223 -41.80 -0.98 19.44
N GLU A 224 -41.91 -1.56 18.25
CA GLU A 224 -41.26 -2.82 17.92
C GLU A 224 -40.54 -2.74 16.57
N ALA A 225 -39.43 -3.46 16.45
CA ALA A 225 -38.76 -3.72 15.19
C ALA A 225 -38.46 -5.21 15.07
N ASN A 226 -38.90 -5.79 13.95
CA ASN A 226 -38.75 -7.20 13.67
C ASN A 226 -37.73 -7.40 12.54
N TRP A 227 -36.91 -8.44 12.66
CA TRP A 227 -36.06 -8.88 11.58
C TRP A 227 -35.91 -10.41 11.59
N THR A 228 -35.53 -10.96 10.45
CA THR A 228 -35.31 -12.39 10.26
C THR A 228 -33.91 -12.63 9.74
N PHE A 229 -33.33 -13.76 10.16
CA PHE A 229 -32.00 -14.16 9.75
C PHE A 229 -31.88 -15.69 9.79
N GLU A 230 -30.78 -16.20 9.25
CA GLU A 230 -30.52 -17.62 9.15
C GLU A 230 -29.29 -18.02 9.98
N LEU A 231 -29.46 -18.96 10.90
CA LEU A 231 -28.35 -19.59 11.60
C LEU A 231 -27.93 -20.83 10.83
N LEU A 232 -26.69 -20.86 10.38
CA LEU A 232 -26.08 -21.98 9.67
C LEU A 232 -25.36 -22.88 10.67
N ALA A 233 -25.71 -24.16 10.69
CA ALA A 233 -24.88 -25.17 11.31
C ALA A 233 -23.54 -25.24 10.57
N ALA A 234 -22.45 -25.50 11.28
CA ALA A 234 -21.12 -25.48 10.71
C ALA A 234 -20.59 -26.90 10.59
N VAL A 235 -19.99 -27.22 9.45
CA VAL A 235 -19.28 -28.48 9.27
C VAL A 235 -17.79 -28.22 9.50
N THR A 236 -17.14 -29.06 10.29
CA THR A 236 -15.67 -29.10 10.41
C THR A 236 -15.15 -30.43 9.90
N VAL A 237 -13.94 -30.41 9.34
CA VAL A 237 -13.31 -31.60 8.77
C VAL A 237 -11.92 -31.74 9.35
N THR A 238 -11.62 -32.90 9.91
CA THR A 238 -10.23 -33.29 10.16
C THR A 238 -9.77 -34.14 8.98
N LEU A 239 -8.54 -33.89 8.54
CA LEU A 239 -7.88 -34.68 7.50
C LEU A 239 -6.47 -34.98 8.00
N SER A 240 -6.06 -36.22 7.84
CA SER A 240 -4.71 -36.70 8.09
C SER A 240 -4.29 -37.59 6.93
N ALA A 241 -3.01 -37.57 6.60
CA ALA A 241 -2.44 -38.42 5.56
C ALA A 241 -1.30 -39.24 6.16
N SER A 242 -1.23 -40.52 5.80
CA SER A 242 -0.14 -41.42 6.15
C SER A 242 0.54 -41.95 4.87
N PRO A 243 1.89 -41.86 4.78
CA PRO A 243 2.77 -41.15 5.71
C PRO A 243 2.56 -39.64 5.72
N SER A 244 2.64 -39.04 6.91
CA SER A 244 2.81 -37.60 7.05
C SER A 244 4.26 -37.15 6.76
N ASP A 245 5.24 -38.07 6.78
CA ASP A 245 6.67 -37.80 6.56
C ASP A 245 7.42 -39.05 6.04
N GLY A 246 7.19 -39.47 4.79
CA GLY A 246 8.07 -40.43 4.09
C GLY A 246 8.10 -41.90 4.57
N GLY A 247 7.17 -42.37 5.41
CA GLY A 247 7.09 -43.77 5.86
C GLY A 247 5.85 -44.58 5.40
N GLY A 248 6.05 -45.71 4.71
CA GLY A 248 5.03 -46.76 4.55
C GLY A 248 3.69 -46.35 3.91
N VAL A 249 3.68 -46.24 2.58
CA VAL A 249 2.49 -46.19 1.71
C VAL A 249 1.56 -47.38 1.93
N CYS A 250 0.28 -47.25 1.58
CA CYS A 250 -0.75 -48.29 1.75
C CYS A 250 -0.62 -49.46 0.76
N GLY A 251 0.63 -49.78 0.37
CA GLY A 251 0.98 -50.52 -0.83
C GLY A 251 1.17 -49.60 -2.03
N GLY A 252 2.09 -49.94 -2.95
CA GLY A 252 2.12 -49.40 -4.31
C GLY A 252 2.60 -47.96 -4.55
N GLY A 253 2.79 -47.13 -3.51
CA GLY A 253 3.12 -45.71 -3.69
C GLY A 253 1.97 -44.75 -3.30
N ASP A 254 0.87 -45.29 -2.80
CA ASP A 254 -0.36 -44.55 -2.51
C ASP A 254 -0.42 -44.00 -1.07
N TRP A 255 -1.14 -42.89 -0.87
CA TRP A 255 -1.35 -42.27 0.44
C TRP A 255 -2.68 -42.69 1.04
N CYS A 256 -2.70 -43.16 2.29
CA CYS A 256 -3.94 -43.30 3.03
C CYS A 256 -4.32 -41.97 3.63
N LEU A 257 -5.56 -41.58 3.39
CA LEU A 257 -6.19 -40.41 3.95
C LEU A 257 -7.23 -40.88 4.96
N ASP A 258 -7.15 -40.37 6.18
CA ASP A 258 -8.13 -40.61 7.23
C ASP A 258 -8.63 -39.28 7.76
N GLY A 259 -9.93 -39.22 8.02
CA GLY A 259 -10.54 -37.98 8.50
C GLY A 259 -11.88 -38.19 9.18
N GLN A 260 -12.38 -37.10 9.75
CA GLN A 260 -13.68 -37.07 10.40
C GLN A 260 -14.41 -35.76 10.07
N VAL A 261 -15.66 -35.89 9.66
CA VAL A 261 -16.59 -34.77 9.47
C VAL A 261 -17.42 -34.61 10.73
N THR A 262 -17.42 -33.42 11.30
CA THR A 262 -18.20 -33.08 12.48
C THR A 262 -19.19 -31.98 12.14
N LEU A 263 -20.45 -32.15 12.54
CA LEU A 263 -21.46 -31.11 12.46
C LEU A 263 -21.54 -30.42 13.83
N HIS A 264 -21.38 -29.11 13.81
CA HIS A 264 -21.66 -28.23 14.93
C HIS A 264 -23.05 -27.63 14.72
N GLU A 265 -23.91 -27.84 15.69
CA GLU A 265 -25.18 -27.14 15.84
C GLU A 265 -25.09 -26.25 17.09
N ALA A 266 -26.06 -25.37 17.29
CA ALA A 266 -26.02 -24.40 18.38
C ALA A 266 -25.98 -25.04 19.79
N THR A 267 -26.45 -26.29 19.93
CA THR A 267 -26.55 -27.00 21.21
C THR A 267 -25.85 -28.36 21.22
N ALA A 268 -25.34 -28.83 20.09
CA ALA A 268 -24.79 -30.17 19.94
C ALA A 268 -23.63 -30.19 18.96
N THR A 269 -22.71 -31.14 19.16
CA THR A 269 -21.64 -31.43 18.22
C THR A 269 -21.60 -32.94 18.03
N ALA A 270 -21.68 -33.41 16.79
CA ALA A 270 -21.74 -34.82 16.48
C ALA A 270 -21.05 -35.15 15.16
N GLY A 271 -20.57 -36.38 15.02
CA GLY A 271 -20.03 -36.88 13.76
C GLY A 271 -21.11 -36.93 12.68
N LEU A 272 -20.83 -36.33 11.52
CA LEU A 272 -21.78 -36.20 10.42
C LEU A 272 -21.62 -37.34 9.43
N SER A 273 -22.53 -38.30 9.47
CA SER A 273 -22.59 -39.41 8.49
C SER A 273 -23.25 -38.94 7.19
N ASP A 274 -22.96 -39.62 6.08
CA ASP A 274 -23.49 -39.34 4.74
C ASP A 274 -23.14 -37.94 4.19
N ALA A 275 -22.09 -37.30 4.72
CA ALA A 275 -21.56 -36.05 4.17
C ALA A 275 -20.75 -36.34 2.91
N VAL A 276 -20.93 -35.53 1.88
CA VAL A 276 -20.09 -35.61 0.67
C VAL A 276 -18.79 -34.87 0.96
N VAL A 277 -17.68 -35.61 0.97
CA VAL A 277 -16.32 -35.10 1.19
C VAL A 277 -15.58 -35.08 -0.14
N GLN A 278 -15.26 -33.90 -0.61
CA GLN A 278 -14.46 -33.67 -1.82
C GLN A 278 -13.01 -33.41 -1.41
N LEU A 279 -12.07 -34.09 -2.05
CA LEU A 279 -10.64 -33.94 -1.82
C LEU A 279 -10.04 -33.06 -2.92
N PHE A 280 -9.29 -32.04 -2.52
CA PHE A 280 -8.59 -31.13 -3.42
C PHE A 280 -7.08 -31.22 -3.22
N ALA A 281 -6.33 -31.36 -4.31
CA ALA A 281 -4.89 -31.20 -4.37
C ALA A 281 -4.57 -29.93 -5.16
N GLU A 282 -3.88 -28.95 -4.58
CA GLU A 282 -3.55 -27.67 -5.24
C GLU A 282 -4.76 -27.01 -5.93
N ARG A 283 -5.92 -27.03 -5.24
CA ARG A 283 -7.23 -26.51 -5.72
C ARG A 283 -7.90 -27.31 -6.84
N ARG A 284 -7.35 -28.45 -7.25
CA ARG A 284 -7.98 -29.36 -8.21
C ARG A 284 -8.61 -30.53 -7.46
N GLU A 285 -9.87 -30.84 -7.77
CA GLU A 285 -10.53 -32.01 -7.20
C GLU A 285 -9.83 -33.29 -7.68
N VAL A 286 -9.46 -34.16 -6.72
CA VAL A 286 -8.77 -35.43 -6.96
C VAL A 286 -9.60 -36.64 -6.54
N GLY A 287 -10.69 -36.43 -5.79
CA GLY A 287 -11.60 -37.49 -5.41
C GLY A 287 -12.81 -36.97 -4.64
N THR A 288 -13.86 -37.77 -4.62
CA THR A 288 -15.06 -37.52 -3.82
C THR A 288 -15.45 -38.82 -3.11
N LEU A 289 -15.82 -38.72 -1.84
CA LEU A 289 -16.19 -39.82 -0.97
C LEU A 289 -17.33 -39.42 -0.04
N VAL A 290 -17.92 -40.39 0.65
CA VAL A 290 -19.02 -40.17 1.59
C VAL A 290 -18.59 -40.59 2.99
N SER A 291 -18.87 -39.76 3.99
CA SER A 291 -18.54 -40.10 5.38
C SER A 291 -19.42 -41.24 5.91
N GLY A 292 -18.79 -42.20 6.59
CA GLY A 292 -19.46 -43.31 7.25
C GLY A 292 -20.01 -42.96 8.64
N PRO A 293 -20.41 -43.99 9.42
CA PRO A 293 -20.94 -43.83 10.77
C PRO A 293 -20.01 -42.99 11.68
N GLY A 294 -20.58 -42.04 12.40
CA GLY A 294 -19.81 -41.12 13.26
C GLY A 294 -18.98 -40.09 12.47
N GLY A 295 -19.26 -39.94 11.17
CA GLY A 295 -18.62 -38.98 10.28
C GLY A 295 -17.19 -39.34 9.88
N ARG A 296 -16.74 -40.56 10.17
CA ARG A 296 -15.41 -41.03 9.79
C ARG A 296 -15.35 -41.35 8.31
N PHE A 297 -14.22 -41.04 7.69
CA PHE A 297 -13.95 -41.44 6.33
C PHE A 297 -12.49 -41.84 6.16
N ALA A 298 -12.26 -42.77 5.23
CA ALA A 298 -10.96 -43.19 4.81
C ALA A 298 -10.93 -43.23 3.28
N ALA A 299 -9.81 -42.85 2.68
CA ALA A 299 -9.60 -42.92 1.24
C ALA A 299 -8.15 -43.24 0.91
N VAL A 300 -7.94 -43.79 -0.28
CA VAL A 300 -6.61 -43.99 -0.83
C VAL A 300 -6.43 -42.99 -1.96
N LEU A 301 -5.44 -42.11 -1.83
CA LEU A 301 -5.02 -41.22 -2.90
C LEU A 301 -3.92 -41.93 -3.68
N HIS A 302 -4.22 -42.30 -4.92
CA HIS A 302 -3.27 -43.01 -5.77
C HIS A 302 -2.14 -42.10 -6.27
N ALA A 303 -0.95 -42.68 -6.42
CA ALA A 303 0.26 -41.98 -6.89
C ALA A 303 0.05 -41.26 -8.24
N ASP A 304 -0.70 -41.86 -9.15
CA ASP A 304 -1.02 -41.35 -10.48
C ASP A 304 -1.84 -40.05 -10.44
N ALA A 305 -2.78 -39.92 -9.49
CA ALA A 305 -3.55 -38.69 -9.29
C ALA A 305 -2.66 -37.48 -8.98
N LEU A 306 -1.48 -37.71 -8.36
CA LEU A 306 -0.52 -36.66 -8.06
C LEU A 306 0.53 -36.42 -9.17
N THR A 307 0.68 -37.33 -10.13
CA THR A 307 1.66 -37.16 -11.23
C THR A 307 1.39 -35.91 -12.08
N ALA A 308 0.13 -35.46 -12.15
CA ALA A 308 -0.26 -34.21 -12.80
C ALA A 308 0.43 -32.97 -12.20
N PHE A 309 0.91 -33.05 -10.95
CA PHE A 309 1.62 -31.99 -10.24
C PHE A 309 3.15 -32.17 -10.25
N GLY A 310 3.68 -33.01 -11.16
CA GLY A 310 5.05 -33.59 -11.19
C GLY A 310 6.28 -32.66 -11.15
N HIS A 311 6.10 -31.37 -10.88
CA HIS A 311 7.15 -30.40 -10.57
C HIS A 311 7.19 -30.00 -9.09
N MET A 312 6.19 -30.37 -8.28
CA MET A 312 6.11 -30.02 -6.86
C MET A 312 6.70 -31.11 -5.97
N LEU A 313 7.46 -30.71 -4.96
CA LEU A 313 8.02 -31.62 -3.94
C LEU A 313 7.00 -31.97 -2.86
N GLU A 314 6.07 -31.06 -2.61
CA GLU A 314 4.96 -31.20 -1.67
C GLU A 314 3.66 -30.78 -2.37
N VAL A 315 2.59 -31.52 -2.13
CA VAL A 315 1.24 -31.21 -2.60
C VAL A 315 0.38 -30.88 -1.39
N GLN A 316 -0.33 -29.76 -1.45
CA GLN A 316 -1.30 -29.34 -0.45
C GLN A 316 -2.65 -30.03 -0.70
N LEU A 317 -3.08 -30.83 0.27
CA LEU A 317 -4.36 -31.50 0.31
C LEU A 317 -5.32 -30.76 1.25
N VAL A 318 -6.55 -30.56 0.78
CA VAL A 318 -7.66 -30.01 1.56
C VAL A 318 -8.90 -30.86 1.30
N ALA A 319 -9.58 -31.26 2.35
CA ALA A 319 -10.90 -31.87 2.27
C ALA A 319 -11.98 -30.80 2.46
N ARG A 320 -12.99 -30.80 1.61
CA ARG A 320 -14.21 -30.01 1.75
C ARG A 320 -15.38 -30.94 2.01
N ALA A 321 -16.08 -30.79 3.13
CA ALA A 321 -17.28 -31.55 3.41
C ALA A 321 -18.53 -30.71 3.21
N THR A 322 -19.54 -31.30 2.59
CA THR A 322 -20.88 -30.74 2.42
C THR A 322 -21.90 -31.68 3.05
N ALA A 323 -22.74 -31.14 3.92
CA ALA A 323 -23.85 -31.91 4.48
C ALA A 323 -25.03 -31.86 3.48
N ASN A 324 -25.72 -32.98 3.29
CA ASN A 324 -26.99 -33.00 2.58
C ASN A 324 -28.14 -32.53 3.51
N ARG A 325 -27.97 -31.37 4.14
CA ARG A 325 -28.93 -30.76 5.05
C ARG A 325 -29.05 -29.27 4.74
N PRO A 326 -30.27 -28.70 4.73
CA PRO A 326 -30.43 -27.27 4.57
C PRO A 326 -29.76 -26.54 5.74
N TRP A 327 -29.36 -25.28 5.52
CA TRP A 327 -28.78 -24.42 6.56
C TRP A 327 -27.47 -24.97 7.15
N THR A 328 -26.66 -25.63 6.32
CA THR A 328 -25.31 -26.07 6.70
C THR A 328 -24.26 -25.37 5.87
N GLU A 329 -23.24 -24.84 6.53
CA GLU A 329 -22.07 -24.28 5.89
C GLU A 329 -21.08 -25.41 5.56
N PRO A 330 -20.49 -25.44 4.34
CA PRO A 330 -19.46 -26.41 4.02
C PRO A 330 -18.24 -26.24 4.91
N GLY A 331 -17.68 -27.36 5.35
CA GLY A 331 -16.47 -27.41 6.16
C GLY A 331 -15.23 -27.60 5.31
N PHE A 332 -14.12 -27.04 5.75
CA PHE A 332 -12.80 -27.29 5.16
C PHE A 332 -11.87 -27.87 6.22
N SER A 333 -11.02 -28.81 5.80
CA SER A 333 -9.95 -29.30 6.65
C SER A 333 -8.80 -28.30 6.73
N PRO A 334 -7.97 -28.37 7.77
CA PRO A 334 -6.61 -27.85 7.71
C PRO A 334 -5.88 -28.41 6.48
N ILE A 335 -4.90 -27.65 5.98
CA ILE A 335 -4.05 -28.08 4.88
C ILE A 335 -3.14 -29.21 5.37
N VAL A 336 -3.25 -30.37 4.74
CA VAL A 336 -2.32 -31.49 4.93
C VAL A 336 -1.32 -31.48 3.78
N ARG A 337 -0.04 -31.67 4.08
CA ARG A 337 0.99 -31.73 3.05
C ARG A 337 1.41 -33.18 2.85
N VAL A 338 1.47 -33.61 1.59
CA VAL A 338 2.01 -34.91 1.23
C VAL A 338 3.19 -34.72 0.30
N ALA A 339 4.27 -35.48 0.55
CA ALA A 339 5.40 -35.50 -0.36
C ALA A 339 4.96 -36.16 -1.66
N ALA A 340 5.06 -35.46 -2.79
CA ALA A 340 4.79 -36.07 -4.08
C ALA A 340 5.86 -37.13 -4.35
N ALA A 341 5.44 -38.34 -4.70
CA ALA A 341 6.36 -39.39 -5.12
C ALA A 341 7.17 -38.85 -6.31
N ARG A 342 8.46 -38.59 -6.08
CA ARG A 342 9.38 -38.23 -7.16
C ARG A 342 9.32 -39.35 -8.19
N PRO A 343 9.01 -39.09 -9.46
CA PRO A 343 9.02 -40.14 -10.47
C PRO A 343 10.41 -40.78 -10.42
N ALA A 344 10.48 -42.08 -10.15
CA ALA A 344 11.72 -42.81 -9.90
C ALA A 344 12.77 -42.60 -11.01
N GLY A 345 12.35 -42.14 -12.19
CA GLY A 345 13.23 -41.78 -13.29
C GLY A 345 13.99 -40.46 -13.19
N TRP A 346 13.66 -39.48 -12.33
CA TRP A 346 14.37 -38.18 -12.37
C TRP A 346 15.77 -38.24 -11.73
N ILE A 347 15.96 -39.03 -10.67
CA ILE A 347 17.30 -39.27 -10.07
C ILE A 347 18.12 -40.18 -10.98
N GLU A 348 17.51 -41.17 -11.64
CA GLU A 348 18.20 -41.95 -12.67
C GLU A 348 18.58 -41.08 -13.88
N TRP A 349 17.70 -40.18 -14.29
CA TRP A 349 17.98 -39.24 -15.38
C TRP A 349 19.06 -38.23 -14.98
N LEU A 350 18.99 -37.63 -13.79
CA LEU A 350 20.00 -36.70 -13.30
C LEU A 350 21.32 -37.38 -13.02
N SER A 351 21.34 -38.62 -12.51
CA SER A 351 22.60 -39.35 -12.33
C SER A 351 23.21 -39.72 -13.69
N ARG A 352 22.41 -40.12 -14.68
CA ARG A 352 22.87 -40.33 -16.06
C ARG A 352 23.32 -39.04 -16.75
N ALA A 353 22.60 -37.94 -16.54
CA ALA A 353 22.95 -36.62 -17.08
C ALA A 353 24.18 -36.05 -16.37
N ALA A 354 24.28 -36.18 -15.05
CA ALA A 354 25.46 -35.79 -14.28
C ALA A 354 26.66 -36.66 -14.63
N LEU A 355 26.47 -37.96 -14.88
CA LEU A 355 27.52 -38.84 -15.40
C LEU A 355 27.94 -38.41 -16.81
N ALA A 356 26.99 -38.11 -17.71
CA ALA A 356 27.29 -37.63 -19.05
C ALA A 356 28.00 -36.26 -19.03
N VAL A 357 27.58 -35.36 -18.15
CA VAL A 357 28.23 -34.05 -17.92
C VAL A 357 29.58 -34.25 -17.26
N ALA A 358 29.75 -35.16 -16.31
CA ALA A 358 31.04 -35.46 -15.69
C ALA A 358 32.00 -36.08 -16.71
N VAL A 359 31.55 -37.01 -17.55
CA VAL A 359 32.33 -37.57 -18.66
C VAL A 359 32.68 -36.49 -19.67
N ALA A 360 31.72 -35.66 -20.08
CA ALA A 360 31.96 -34.53 -20.97
C ALA A 360 32.89 -33.49 -20.35
N TRP A 361 32.80 -33.25 -19.03
CA TRP A 361 33.65 -32.34 -18.28
C TRP A 361 35.05 -32.90 -18.09
N VAL A 362 35.22 -34.21 -17.89
CA VAL A 362 36.51 -34.89 -17.87
C VAL A 362 37.14 -34.85 -19.26
N ALA A 363 36.37 -35.13 -20.32
CA ALA A 363 36.83 -35.01 -21.70
C ALA A 363 37.18 -33.55 -22.06
N TRP A 364 36.38 -32.59 -21.62
CA TRP A 364 36.64 -31.16 -21.77
C TRP A 364 37.81 -30.68 -20.93
N ARG A 365 38.01 -31.20 -19.71
CA ARG A 365 39.17 -30.96 -18.84
C ARG A 365 40.43 -31.56 -19.44
N PHE A 366 40.34 -32.71 -20.10
CA PHE A 366 41.46 -33.34 -20.80
C PHE A 366 41.81 -32.58 -22.09
N TRP A 367 40.80 -32.09 -22.80
CA TRP A 367 40.98 -31.19 -23.93
C TRP A 367 41.49 -29.82 -23.51
N GLN A 368 40.98 -29.27 -22.40
CA GLN A 368 41.46 -28.03 -21.78
C GLN A 368 42.84 -28.20 -21.18
N SER A 369 43.22 -29.34 -20.61
CA SER A 369 44.58 -29.55 -20.11
C SER A 369 45.58 -29.62 -21.25
N ARG A 370 45.20 -30.21 -22.39
CA ARG A 370 45.96 -30.10 -23.65
C ARG A 370 46.02 -28.66 -24.19
N ARG A 371 44.93 -27.89 -24.09
CA ARG A 371 44.92 -26.46 -24.46
C ARG A 371 45.73 -25.61 -23.48
N ARG A 372 45.67 -25.90 -22.17
CA ARG A 372 46.40 -25.24 -21.09
C ARG A 372 47.87 -25.61 -21.07
N ALA A 373 48.27 -26.81 -21.51
CA ALA A 373 49.69 -27.10 -21.75
C ALA A 373 50.23 -26.22 -22.88
N ARG A 374 49.43 -25.94 -23.92
CA ARG A 374 49.78 -25.00 -24.99
C ARG A 374 49.69 -23.54 -24.57
N SER A 375 48.72 -23.15 -23.73
CA SER A 375 48.54 -21.76 -23.30
C SER A 375 49.31 -21.39 -22.03
N ALA A 376 49.67 -22.32 -21.15
CA ALA A 376 50.59 -22.09 -20.02
C ALA A 376 52.03 -21.92 -20.50
N GLN A 377 52.41 -22.57 -21.60
CA GLN A 377 53.69 -22.31 -22.27
C GLN A 377 53.71 -20.94 -22.98
N LEU A 378 52.54 -20.35 -23.25
CA LEU A 378 52.38 -18.98 -23.79
C LEU A 378 52.06 -17.92 -22.70
N GLN A 379 51.53 -18.32 -21.54
CA GLN A 379 51.19 -17.42 -20.42
C GLN A 379 52.28 -17.34 -19.36
N GLN A 380 53.12 -18.36 -19.15
CA GLN A 380 54.36 -18.19 -18.36
C GLN A 380 55.33 -17.20 -19.04
N THR A 381 55.24 -17.04 -20.36
CA THR A 381 55.95 -15.99 -21.11
C THR A 381 55.29 -14.62 -21.04
N ALA A 382 54.00 -14.53 -20.69
CA ALA A 382 53.25 -13.27 -20.63
C ALA A 382 53.06 -12.73 -19.20
N GLU A 383 52.95 -13.58 -18.18
CA GLU A 383 52.78 -13.16 -16.77
C GLU A 383 54.09 -12.79 -16.06
N GLN A 384 55.26 -13.10 -16.64
CA GLN A 384 56.53 -12.48 -16.21
C GLN A 384 56.76 -11.07 -16.79
N ALA A 385 55.89 -10.57 -17.67
CA ALA A 385 55.95 -9.22 -18.25
C ALA A 385 54.83 -8.30 -17.74
N GLY A 386 54.28 -8.58 -16.55
CA GLY A 386 53.09 -7.95 -16.02
C GLY A 386 53.34 -6.97 -14.87
N LEU A 387 54.38 -6.14 -14.93
CA LEU A 387 54.56 -4.95 -14.10
C LEU A 387 55.65 -4.09 -14.75
N ALA A 388 55.28 -3.02 -15.45
CA ALA A 388 56.21 -1.90 -15.58
C ALA A 388 56.65 -1.41 -16.97
N THR A 389 56.17 -1.88 -18.13
CA THR A 389 56.78 -1.36 -19.38
C THR A 389 55.99 -1.64 -20.65
N THR A 390 55.87 -0.66 -21.53
CA THR A 390 55.52 -0.89 -22.94
C THR A 390 56.54 -1.86 -23.53
N THR A 391 56.11 -3.05 -23.90
CA THR A 391 57.02 -4.13 -24.29
C THR A 391 57.48 -3.94 -25.73
N MET A 392 58.75 -3.59 -25.90
CA MET A 392 59.51 -3.94 -27.10
C MET A 392 59.66 -5.45 -27.11
N ILE A 393 59.09 -6.14 -28.10
CA ILE A 393 59.38 -7.57 -28.28
C ILE A 393 60.79 -7.63 -28.89
N GLU A 394 61.77 -8.05 -28.08
CA GLU A 394 63.19 -8.02 -28.43
C GLU A 394 63.47 -8.80 -29.72
N GLY A 395 64.16 -8.14 -30.67
CA GLY A 395 64.86 -8.82 -31.76
C GLY A 395 66.01 -9.66 -31.22
N ARG A 396 66.32 -10.78 -31.90
CA ARG A 396 67.30 -11.81 -31.49
C ARG A 396 68.63 -11.22 -30.97
N GLU A 397 69.00 -11.61 -29.74
CA GLU A 397 70.07 -11.06 -28.90
C GLU A 397 71.54 -11.31 -29.31
N ARG A 398 71.89 -11.54 -30.57
CA ARG A 398 73.33 -11.62 -30.95
C ARG A 398 73.56 -10.97 -32.30
N GLY A 399 73.69 -9.64 -32.30
CA GLY A 399 73.91 -8.83 -33.50
C GLY A 399 75.09 -7.86 -33.35
N VAL A 400 75.77 -7.65 -34.47
CA VAL A 400 76.78 -6.61 -34.73
C VAL A 400 76.23 -5.23 -34.31
N PRO A 401 77.06 -4.29 -33.79
CA PRO A 401 76.60 -2.94 -33.48
C PRO A 401 75.88 -2.32 -34.69
N CYS A 402 74.61 -1.96 -34.49
CA CYS A 402 73.74 -1.44 -35.53
C CYS A 402 73.40 0.03 -35.26
N PHE A 403 73.41 0.83 -36.32
CA PHE A 403 73.08 2.25 -36.33
C PHE A 403 71.74 2.52 -37.05
N VAL A 404 70.88 1.50 -37.10
CA VAL A 404 69.62 1.53 -37.85
C VAL A 404 68.47 1.12 -36.95
N LEU A 405 67.45 1.96 -36.88
CA LEU A 405 66.16 1.63 -36.26
C LEU A 405 65.21 1.10 -37.36
N ARG A 406 64.78 -0.16 -37.24
CA ARG A 406 63.68 -0.72 -38.05
C ARG A 406 62.61 -1.25 -37.13
N ALA A 407 61.49 -0.55 -37.03
CA ALA A 407 60.39 -0.95 -36.17
C ALA A 407 59.08 -1.07 -36.93
N LYS A 408 58.20 -1.97 -36.49
CA LYS A 408 56.83 -2.06 -36.96
C LYS A 408 55.86 -1.77 -35.83
N VAL A 409 55.01 -0.78 -36.01
CA VAL A 409 53.99 -0.38 -35.05
C VAL A 409 52.71 -1.16 -35.31
N VAL A 410 52.25 -1.89 -34.31
CA VAL A 410 51.13 -2.84 -34.45
C VAL A 410 50.13 -2.63 -33.31
N HIS A 411 48.85 -2.76 -33.61
CA HIS A 411 47.79 -2.68 -32.63
C HIS A 411 47.87 -3.86 -31.66
N GLY A 412 48.08 -3.59 -30.37
CA GLY A 412 48.29 -4.62 -29.34
C GLY A 412 47.20 -5.71 -29.29
N GLU A 413 45.92 -5.33 -29.40
CA GLU A 413 44.80 -6.31 -29.39
C GLU A 413 44.51 -6.99 -30.74
N LEU A 414 44.74 -6.30 -31.87
CA LEU A 414 44.30 -6.77 -33.19
C LEU A 414 45.43 -7.38 -34.02
N GLY A 415 46.69 -7.16 -33.63
CA GLY A 415 47.87 -7.62 -34.38
C GLY A 415 48.04 -6.99 -35.77
N ARG A 416 47.28 -5.93 -36.09
CA ARG A 416 47.33 -5.25 -37.39
C ARG A 416 48.29 -4.06 -37.37
N PRO A 417 49.00 -3.77 -38.47
CA PRO A 417 49.87 -2.60 -38.52
C PRO A 417 49.06 -1.31 -38.32
N LEU A 418 49.66 -0.33 -37.66
CA LEU A 418 49.03 0.95 -37.36
C LEU A 418 49.67 2.07 -38.19
N PRO A 419 48.87 2.88 -38.92
CA PRO A 419 49.38 4.14 -39.43
C PRO A 419 49.77 5.01 -38.23
N CYS A 420 51.00 5.47 -38.21
CA CYS A 420 51.57 6.18 -37.08
C CYS A 420 52.48 7.31 -37.56
N ARG A 421 52.98 8.11 -36.63
CA ARG A 421 54.03 9.11 -36.86
C ARG A 421 55.12 8.92 -35.83
N GLY A 422 56.35 8.71 -36.30
CA GLY A 422 57.52 8.61 -35.44
C GLY A 422 58.31 9.92 -35.41
N VAL A 423 58.67 10.38 -34.22
CA VAL A 423 59.62 11.48 -34.03
C VAL A 423 60.77 10.96 -33.19
N LEU A 424 61.99 11.11 -33.69
CA LEU A 424 63.19 10.69 -32.99
C LEU A 424 63.97 11.93 -32.54
N THR A 425 64.05 12.14 -31.24
CA THR A 425 64.80 13.28 -30.69
C THR A 425 66.22 12.83 -30.35
N SER A 426 67.20 13.44 -31.03
CA SER A 426 68.62 13.29 -30.69
C SER A 426 69.07 14.42 -29.77
N PRO A 427 70.23 14.29 -29.08
CA PRO A 427 70.78 15.37 -28.26
C PRO A 427 71.12 16.64 -29.07
N GLY A 428 71.30 16.52 -30.39
CA GLY A 428 71.62 17.63 -31.31
C GLY A 428 70.42 18.23 -32.05
N GLY A 429 69.19 17.78 -31.79
CA GLY A 429 67.97 18.24 -32.47
C GLY A 429 67.09 17.09 -32.96
N GLY A 430 65.79 17.36 -33.10
CA GLY A 430 64.78 16.37 -33.49
C GLY A 430 64.85 15.98 -34.97
N LEU A 431 64.90 14.68 -35.24
CA LEU A 431 64.83 14.09 -36.57
C LEU A 431 63.45 13.45 -36.74
N ALA A 432 62.62 14.00 -37.63
CA ALA A 432 61.32 13.41 -37.93
C ALA A 432 61.52 12.13 -38.75
N ILE A 433 60.92 11.03 -38.32
CA ILE A 433 60.93 9.77 -39.07
C ILE A 433 59.65 9.70 -39.89
N LEU A 434 59.78 9.46 -41.20
CA LEU A 434 58.64 9.13 -42.05
C LEU A 434 58.15 7.73 -41.68
N ALA A 435 56.94 7.68 -41.14
CA ALA A 435 56.23 6.46 -40.86
C ALA A 435 55.29 6.16 -42.04
N GLY A 436 55.35 4.94 -42.56
CA GLY A 436 54.44 4.49 -43.61
C GLY A 436 53.05 4.16 -43.07
N ASP A 437 52.04 4.14 -43.95
CA ASP A 437 50.67 3.69 -43.62
C ASP A 437 50.63 2.21 -43.17
N ASP A 438 51.69 1.46 -43.45
CA ASP A 438 51.89 0.07 -43.04
C ASP A 438 52.52 -0.07 -41.64
N GLY A 439 52.66 1.05 -40.92
CA GLY A 439 53.21 1.13 -39.58
C GLY A 439 54.70 0.88 -39.48
N GLN A 440 55.44 0.89 -40.59
CA GLN A 440 56.89 0.76 -40.55
C GLN A 440 57.56 2.10 -40.22
N LEU A 441 58.55 2.02 -39.32
CA LEU A 441 59.44 3.11 -38.92
C LEU A 441 60.86 2.71 -39.30
N LEU A 442 61.50 3.52 -40.14
CA LEU A 442 62.88 3.30 -40.60
C LEU A 442 63.70 4.57 -40.37
N ALA A 443 64.79 4.45 -39.61
CA ALA A 443 65.83 5.47 -39.55
C ALA A 443 67.19 4.81 -39.68
N GLU A 444 67.93 5.19 -40.73
CA GLU A 444 69.24 4.65 -41.05
C GLU A 444 70.36 5.66 -40.72
N ALA A 445 71.56 5.16 -40.49
CA ALA A 445 72.77 5.96 -40.25
C ALA A 445 72.66 6.93 -39.05
N LEU A 446 72.06 6.48 -37.94
CA LEU A 446 71.99 7.27 -36.72
C LEU A 446 73.38 7.42 -36.08
N ALA A 447 73.77 8.64 -35.73
CA ALA A 447 75.04 8.89 -35.04
C ALA A 447 75.04 8.25 -33.63
N PRO A 448 76.21 7.89 -33.07
CA PRO A 448 76.28 7.40 -31.69
C PRO A 448 75.69 8.41 -30.69
N GLY A 449 74.86 7.93 -29.76
CA GLY A 449 74.22 8.80 -28.77
C GLY A 449 72.89 8.25 -28.25
N ARG A 450 72.30 8.96 -27.29
CA ARG A 450 71.01 8.60 -26.68
C ARG A 450 69.86 9.27 -27.42
N TYR A 451 68.91 8.46 -27.89
CA TYR A 451 67.74 8.91 -28.62
C TYR A 451 66.47 8.67 -27.82
N GLN A 452 65.48 9.52 -28.06
CA GLN A 452 64.11 9.34 -27.58
C GLN A 452 63.17 9.23 -28.77
N LEU A 453 62.61 8.05 -28.99
CA LEU A 453 61.57 7.80 -29.98
C LEU A 453 60.21 8.11 -29.35
N SER A 454 59.42 8.94 -30.02
CA SER A 454 58.01 9.20 -29.75
C SER A 454 57.18 8.71 -30.93
N VAL A 455 56.32 7.72 -30.72
CA VAL A 455 55.40 7.21 -31.74
C VAL A 455 53.99 7.62 -31.37
N THR A 456 53.31 8.34 -32.24
CA THR A 456 51.88 8.66 -32.11
C THR A 456 51.10 7.90 -33.17
N ALA A 457 50.00 7.26 -32.77
CA ALA A 457 49.07 6.60 -33.68
C ALA A 457 47.65 6.99 -33.28
N GLU A 458 46.73 7.05 -34.25
CA GLU A 458 45.34 7.42 -33.99
C GLU A 458 44.71 6.43 -33.00
N GLU A 459 43.94 6.92 -32.03
CA GLU A 459 43.30 6.14 -30.97
C GLU A 459 44.27 5.37 -30.03
N HIS A 460 45.56 5.70 -30.04
CA HIS A 460 46.57 5.11 -29.17
C HIS A 460 47.30 6.15 -28.32
N GLU A 461 47.72 5.75 -27.13
CA GLU A 461 48.59 6.57 -26.29
C GLU A 461 49.98 6.67 -26.95
N ALA A 462 50.59 7.86 -26.87
CA ALA A 462 51.91 8.09 -27.41
C ALA A 462 52.93 7.16 -26.75
N LEU A 463 53.66 6.40 -27.57
CA LEU A 463 54.71 5.53 -27.10
C LEU A 463 56.03 6.29 -27.07
N HIS A 464 56.62 6.40 -25.87
CA HIS A 464 57.94 6.98 -25.69
C HIS A 464 58.96 5.90 -25.33
N LEU A 465 60.06 5.84 -26.07
CA LEU A 465 61.12 4.86 -25.85
C LEU A 465 62.49 5.53 -25.94
N SER A 466 63.32 5.33 -24.93
CA SER A 466 64.68 5.86 -24.90
C SER A 466 65.70 4.74 -25.11
N PHE A 467 66.66 4.96 -26.00
CA PHE A 467 67.68 3.96 -26.33
C PHE A 467 69.01 4.61 -26.74
N ASP A 468 70.09 3.84 -26.70
CA ASP A 468 71.43 4.28 -27.11
C ASP A 468 71.82 3.68 -28.47
N MET A 469 72.54 4.45 -29.28
CA MET A 469 73.14 4.04 -30.55
C MET A 469 74.67 3.96 -30.42
N PRO A 470 75.35 2.92 -30.96
CA PRO A 470 74.75 1.77 -31.62
C PRO A 470 74.02 0.86 -30.63
N HIS A 471 72.95 0.20 -31.08
CA HIS A 471 72.30 -0.87 -30.33
C HIS A 471 72.73 -2.24 -30.87
N TRP A 472 72.58 -3.27 -30.04
CA TRP A 472 72.99 -4.65 -30.35
C TRP A 472 71.89 -5.44 -31.08
N GLY A 473 71.29 -4.84 -32.12
CA GLY A 473 70.24 -5.48 -32.93
C GLY A 473 68.82 -5.48 -32.35
N ARG A 474 68.62 -5.10 -31.08
CA ARG A 474 67.28 -5.09 -30.43
C ARG A 474 66.21 -4.23 -31.13
N LEU A 475 66.63 -3.17 -31.84
CA LEU A 475 65.74 -2.23 -32.53
C LEU A 475 65.66 -2.50 -34.04
N ASP A 476 66.32 -3.54 -34.54
CA ASP A 476 66.23 -3.93 -35.95
C ASP A 476 65.17 -5.04 -36.10
N GLY A 477 64.07 -4.71 -36.77
CA GLY A 477 62.90 -5.56 -36.93
C GLY A 477 62.01 -5.65 -35.69
N CYS A 478 62.12 -4.72 -34.75
CA CYS A 478 61.33 -4.79 -33.51
C CYS A 478 59.85 -4.45 -33.76
N THR A 479 58.96 -5.00 -32.93
CA THR A 479 57.53 -4.65 -32.98
C THR A 479 57.19 -3.76 -31.79
N LEU A 480 56.62 -2.59 -32.09
CA LEU A 480 56.17 -1.61 -31.11
C LEU A 480 54.65 -1.73 -30.94
N LEU A 481 54.21 -1.86 -29.68
CA LEU A 481 52.81 -2.09 -29.32
C LEU A 481 52.31 -0.93 -28.44
N PRO A 482 51.91 0.21 -29.03
CA PRO A 482 51.28 1.27 -28.26
C PRO A 482 49.96 0.77 -27.69
N HIS A 483 49.60 1.23 -26.49
CA HIS A 483 48.31 0.89 -25.89
C HIS A 483 47.20 1.69 -26.58
N SER A 484 46.11 1.05 -26.97
CA SER A 484 44.94 1.79 -27.44
C SER A 484 44.36 2.61 -26.28
N CYS A 485 43.88 3.83 -26.54
CA CYS A 485 43.23 4.66 -25.53
C CYS A 485 42.07 3.90 -24.87
N ARG A 486 41.39 3.05 -25.64
CA ARG A 486 40.35 2.15 -25.14
C ARG A 486 40.87 1.14 -24.12
N ALA A 487 42.01 0.49 -24.39
CA ALA A 487 42.62 -0.46 -23.45
C ALA A 487 43.07 0.24 -22.16
N VAL A 488 43.64 1.45 -22.27
CA VAL A 488 44.03 2.27 -21.11
C VAL A 488 42.81 2.65 -20.26
N VAL A 489 41.75 3.17 -20.87
CA VAL A 489 40.52 3.53 -20.15
C VAL A 489 39.88 2.31 -19.50
N ARG A 490 39.84 1.16 -20.19
CA ARG A 490 39.35 -0.10 -19.61
C ARG A 490 40.20 -0.58 -18.43
N GLY A 491 41.53 -0.55 -18.56
CA GLY A 491 42.43 -0.94 -17.48
C GLY A 491 42.28 -0.04 -16.26
N THR A 492 42.18 1.28 -16.46
CA THR A 492 41.98 2.26 -15.39
C THR A 492 40.61 2.10 -14.73
N PHE A 493 39.54 1.94 -15.51
CA PHE A 493 38.20 1.68 -14.96
C PHE A 493 38.14 0.37 -14.17
N ALA A 494 38.72 -0.71 -14.71
CA ALA A 494 38.73 -2.01 -14.04
C ALA A 494 39.54 -1.97 -12.73
N ARG A 495 40.68 -1.26 -12.70
CA ARG A 495 41.46 -1.05 -11.46
C ARG A 495 40.69 -0.22 -10.44
N ALA A 496 40.06 0.87 -10.86
CA ALA A 496 39.24 1.70 -9.98
C ALA A 496 38.08 0.90 -9.38
N LEU A 497 37.36 0.14 -10.21
CA LEU A 497 36.26 -0.72 -9.78
C LEU A 497 36.74 -1.84 -8.84
N HIS A 498 37.85 -2.50 -9.16
CA HIS A 498 38.43 -3.53 -8.29
C HIS A 498 38.84 -2.96 -6.94
N GLY A 499 39.46 -1.78 -6.91
CA GLY A 499 39.80 -1.08 -5.67
C GLY A 499 38.58 -0.77 -4.80
N HIS A 500 37.44 -0.44 -5.39
CA HIS A 500 36.22 -0.09 -4.66
C HIS A 500 35.32 -1.29 -4.32
N THR A 501 35.37 -2.38 -5.09
CA THR A 501 34.43 -3.51 -4.96
C THR A 501 35.09 -4.83 -4.62
N GLY A 502 36.42 -4.89 -4.59
CA GLY A 502 37.21 -6.12 -4.40
C GLY A 502 37.07 -7.14 -5.54
N THR A 503 36.27 -6.87 -6.56
CA THR A 503 35.92 -7.84 -7.61
C THR A 503 36.65 -7.49 -8.91
N PRO A 504 37.39 -8.42 -9.53
CA PRO A 504 38.04 -8.18 -10.82
C PRO A 504 36.99 -8.10 -11.95
N MET A 505 37.18 -7.19 -12.90
CA MET A 505 36.25 -6.99 -14.01
C MET A 505 36.60 -7.88 -15.21
N ASP A 506 35.63 -8.67 -15.70
CA ASP A 506 35.77 -9.47 -16.91
C ASP A 506 35.09 -8.78 -18.11
N TRP A 507 35.89 -8.05 -18.90
CA TRP A 507 35.41 -7.32 -20.08
C TRP A 507 34.80 -8.20 -21.18
N SER A 508 35.00 -9.53 -21.14
CA SER A 508 34.38 -10.45 -22.11
C SER A 508 32.90 -10.72 -21.82
N ARG A 509 32.46 -10.51 -20.57
CA ARG A 509 31.10 -10.78 -20.09
C ARG A 509 30.40 -9.52 -19.60
N GLU A 510 31.17 -8.57 -19.09
CA GLU A 510 30.69 -7.40 -18.39
C GLU A 510 30.99 -6.12 -19.17
N THR A 511 29.94 -5.35 -19.46
CA THR A 511 30.06 -4.01 -20.02
C THR A 511 29.86 -2.97 -18.92
N PRO A 512 30.38 -1.74 -19.05
CA PRO A 512 30.19 -0.70 -18.03
C PRO A 512 28.72 -0.50 -17.66
N ARG A 513 27.81 -0.56 -18.65
CA ARG A 513 26.35 -0.51 -18.46
C ARG A 513 25.77 -1.66 -17.64
N LYS A 514 26.36 -2.87 -17.72
CA LYS A 514 25.93 -4.02 -16.92
C LYS A 514 26.46 -3.96 -15.48
N VAL A 515 27.59 -3.30 -15.28
CA VAL A 515 28.23 -3.15 -13.97
C VAL A 515 27.65 -1.96 -13.20
N GLU A 516 27.23 -0.90 -13.90
CA GLU A 516 26.67 0.32 -13.31
C GLU A 516 25.55 0.06 -12.30
N PRO A 517 24.53 -0.80 -12.54
CA PRO A 517 23.51 -1.10 -11.54
C PRO A 517 24.07 -1.74 -10.27
N ARG A 518 25.10 -2.61 -10.38
CA ARG A 518 25.73 -3.25 -9.22
C ARG A 518 26.56 -2.25 -8.42
N TRP A 519 27.29 -1.38 -9.12
CA TRP A 519 28.07 -0.33 -8.48
C TRP A 519 27.18 0.71 -7.79
N VAL A 520 26.12 1.15 -8.45
CA VAL A 520 25.08 2.02 -7.86
C VAL A 520 24.38 1.34 -6.68
N ALA A 521 24.09 0.03 -6.76
CA ALA A 521 23.53 -0.72 -5.65
C ALA A 521 24.50 -0.86 -4.47
N HIS A 522 25.80 -0.92 -4.72
CA HIS A 522 26.82 -0.94 -3.68
C HIS A 522 26.93 0.44 -2.99
N LEU A 523 26.97 1.52 -3.76
CA LEU A 523 26.94 2.89 -3.24
C LEU A 523 25.65 3.21 -2.46
N ARG A 524 24.49 2.71 -2.94
CA ARG A 524 23.21 2.84 -2.23
C ARG A 524 23.19 2.04 -0.92
N ARG A 525 23.76 0.83 -0.90
CA ARG A 525 23.89 0.03 0.33
C ARG A 525 24.76 0.75 1.35
N GLY A 526 25.95 1.22 0.97
CA GLY A 526 26.80 2.03 1.85
C GLY A 526 26.08 3.26 2.42
N ARG A 527 25.30 3.97 1.61
CA ARG A 527 24.51 5.12 2.07
C ARG A 527 23.37 4.76 3.04
N VAL A 528 22.75 3.59 2.88
CA VAL A 528 21.73 3.07 3.81
C VAL A 528 22.38 2.66 5.13
N GLU A 529 23.50 1.95 5.06
CA GLU A 529 24.27 1.51 6.24
C GLU A 529 24.80 2.71 7.05
N ILE A 530 25.31 3.76 6.39
CA ILE A 530 25.69 5.02 7.05
C ILE A 530 24.48 5.67 7.72
N ARG A 531 23.32 5.72 7.05
CA ARG A 531 22.11 6.35 7.60
C ARG A 531 21.59 5.59 8.83
N GLU A 532 21.67 4.26 8.82
CA GLU A 532 21.27 3.41 9.94
C GLU A 532 22.24 3.52 11.12
N ALA A 533 23.53 3.62 10.83
CA ALA A 533 24.55 3.88 11.84
C ALA A 533 24.37 5.27 12.48
N VAL A 534 24.13 6.33 11.68
CA VAL A 534 23.82 7.69 12.20
C VAL A 534 22.58 7.68 13.08
N ARG A 535 21.48 7.02 12.67
CA ARG A 535 20.27 6.89 13.50
C ARG A 535 20.50 6.13 14.81
N THR A 536 21.44 5.19 14.81
CA THR A 536 21.83 4.44 16.01
C THR A 536 22.62 5.34 16.97
N VAL A 537 23.53 6.17 16.43
CA VAL A 537 24.28 7.18 17.19
C VAL A 537 23.35 8.27 17.74
N GLU A 538 22.41 8.79 16.94
CA GLU A 538 21.41 9.80 17.37
C GLU A 538 20.50 9.28 18.48
N ARG A 539 20.00 8.04 18.37
CA ARG A 539 19.21 7.41 19.43
C ARG A 539 19.98 7.28 20.74
N ALA A 540 21.27 6.99 20.65
CA ALA A 540 22.12 6.89 21.84
C ALA A 540 22.47 8.25 22.47
N LEU A 541 22.59 9.31 21.65
CA LEU A 541 22.90 10.66 22.12
C LEU A 541 21.68 11.40 22.69
N TYR A 542 20.49 11.19 22.13
CA TYR A 542 19.28 11.95 22.46
C TYR A 542 18.17 11.12 23.14
N GLY A 543 18.34 9.80 23.26
CA GLY A 543 17.43 8.93 24.01
C GLY A 543 17.61 9.08 25.53
N ARG A 544 16.51 8.97 26.30
CA ARG A 544 16.59 8.98 27.77
C ARG A 544 17.25 7.70 28.28
N GLY A 545 18.54 7.79 28.57
CA GLY A 545 19.34 6.79 29.28
C GLY A 545 20.00 5.76 28.35
N THR A 546 21.25 6.02 27.98
CA THR A 546 22.07 5.09 27.20
C THR A 546 22.65 4.01 28.12
N GLY A 547 22.14 2.78 28.04
CA GLY A 547 22.67 1.65 28.82
C GLY A 547 24.08 1.25 28.38
N SER A 548 24.85 0.58 29.24
CA SER A 548 26.23 0.14 28.93
C SER A 548 26.32 -0.78 27.69
N GLU A 549 25.26 -1.53 27.41
CA GLU A 549 25.12 -2.38 26.21
C GLU A 549 25.02 -1.55 24.91
N GLN A 550 24.38 -0.39 24.97
CA GLN A 550 24.19 0.51 23.82
C GLN A 550 25.51 1.23 23.44
N VAL A 551 26.45 1.40 24.37
CA VAL A 551 27.78 1.98 24.08
C VAL A 551 28.58 1.09 23.10
N GLY A 552 28.44 -0.23 23.21
CA GLY A 552 29.06 -1.18 22.28
C GLY A 552 28.45 -1.17 20.88
N GLU A 553 27.14 -0.89 20.78
CA GLU A 553 26.45 -0.71 19.50
C GLU A 553 26.83 0.61 18.83
N VAL A 554 26.94 1.69 19.60
CA VAL A 554 27.39 3.00 19.12
C VAL A 554 28.82 2.94 18.58
N ARG A 555 29.75 2.29 19.28
CA ARG A 555 31.13 2.12 18.78
C ARG A 555 31.19 1.34 17.48
N ARG A 556 30.40 0.27 17.34
CA ARG A 556 30.28 -0.49 16.08
C ARG A 556 29.65 0.33 14.96
N ALA A 557 28.64 1.15 15.28
CA ALA A 557 28.02 2.05 14.31
C ALA A 557 29.01 3.13 13.82
N VAL A 558 29.79 3.75 14.73
CA VAL A 558 30.83 4.73 14.37
C VAL A 558 31.91 4.10 13.49
N ALA A 559 32.42 2.91 13.86
CA ALA A 559 33.41 2.21 13.06
C ALA A 559 32.90 1.87 11.64
N LYS A 560 31.63 1.50 11.51
CA LYS A 560 30.99 1.26 10.20
C LYS A 560 30.84 2.55 9.37
N VAL A 561 30.55 3.69 10.01
CA VAL A 561 30.52 4.98 9.31
C VAL A 561 31.91 5.37 8.84
N GLU A 562 32.94 5.19 9.67
CA GLU A 562 34.34 5.46 9.29
C GLU A 562 34.83 4.52 8.17
N GLU A 563 34.45 3.25 8.20
CA GLU A 563 34.77 2.28 7.15
C GLU A 563 34.05 2.60 5.83
N ALA A 564 32.78 3.00 5.88
CA ALA A 564 32.01 3.36 4.68
C ALA A 564 32.38 4.74 4.10
N ASN A 565 33.05 5.60 4.89
CA ASN A 565 33.50 6.92 4.46
C ASN A 565 34.94 6.92 3.91
N ARG A 566 35.74 5.90 4.27
CA ARG A 566 37.00 5.56 3.59
C ARG A 566 36.72 4.86 2.27
#